data_AF-A0A6J1N6A3-F1
#
_entry.id   AF-A0A6J1N6A3-F1
#
_cell.length_a   1.000
_cell.length_b   1.000
_cell.length_c   1.000
_cell.angle_alpha   90.00
_cell.angle_beta   90.00
_cell.angle_gamma   90.00
#
_symmetry.space_group_name_H-M   'P 1'
#
loop_
_entity.id
_entity.type
_entity.pdbx_description
1 polymer ?
#
loop_
_entity_poly.entity_id
_entity_poly.type
_entity_poly.pdbx_seq_one_letter_code
_entity_poly.pdbx_strand_id
1 'polypeptide(L)'
;MIAHTTEMVWQLCYVYAPTADKDETVVENFYNDIDLALKQTKKHDITVVMGDFNSKIGQGTVTDIVGPYGLGIRNDRGDRLVQFCQENNFVVSNTFYKLPPRRLYTWRSPADTPENIVRNQIDYVLINGRHRNSIKSAKTYPGADVGSDHNPVVVDIRIKLKRTKLPKRPVSMDLNRLKNPEVRKTLKVAMNSDFNQLNLEYNSNAIALDTENAWENFKVKIVRTGKSVLQPQQNLKTAEWMTEEILSIMDDRRKSKADKEKYDQLQIKILNKIKEAKEKWLESLCSDIEDSDKRHDSFNMHRKIRQMIAPTYQGRVMSTVKDADGTFITDVRDKLLLWEDYIRELFYDDREDFHNIVAVDDGPPITKREVSHAIVSLKSGKAVGPDEIPVELIQEVEETNLDYLVQLFNVIYDTGKIPADWLKSTFVQGFGFQVLMQRCLDLNCDLYVCFIDYEKAFDRVRHIKLMEILSKAGLDYKDIQFIRNLYWKQSAN
;
A
#
# COMPACT_ATOMS: atom_id res chain seq x y z
N MET A 1 -3.62 16.66 11.16
CA MET A 1 -3.63 15.74 12.32
C MET A 1 -2.96 14.45 11.90
N ILE A 2 -1.67 14.32 12.18
CA ILE A 2 -0.91 13.09 11.95
C ILE A 2 -1.51 12.05 12.88
N ALA A 3 -2.10 11.00 12.31
CA ALA A 3 -2.58 9.88 13.10
C ALA A 3 -1.33 9.17 13.65
N HIS A 4 -0.93 9.51 14.88
CA HIS A 4 0.04 8.72 15.62
C HIS A 4 -0.58 7.34 15.84
N THR A 5 -0.24 6.39 14.96
CA THR A 5 -0.40 4.98 15.24
C THR A 5 0.56 4.64 16.37
N THR A 6 0.02 4.34 17.55
CA THR A 6 0.79 3.62 18.54
C THR A 6 1.03 2.22 17.99
N GLU A 7 2.27 1.96 17.56
CA GLU A 7 2.74 0.61 17.27
C GLU A 7 2.45 -0.27 18.47
N MET A 8 1.91 -1.45 18.23
CA MET A 8 1.59 -2.42 19.26
C MET A 8 2.70 -3.46 19.28
N VAL A 9 3.63 -3.33 20.22
CA VAL A 9 4.79 -4.22 20.31
C VAL A 9 4.43 -5.48 21.10
N TRP A 10 4.99 -6.60 20.66
CA TRP A 10 4.91 -7.88 21.35
C TRP A 10 6.27 -8.23 21.92
N GLN A 11 6.31 -8.55 23.21
CA GLN A 11 7.47 -9.16 23.84
C GLN A 11 7.13 -10.59 24.22
N LEU A 12 7.94 -11.51 23.72
CA LEU A 12 7.86 -12.94 24.00
C LEU A 12 9.12 -13.32 24.77
N CYS A 13 8.97 -13.63 26.05
CA CYS A 13 10.06 -14.10 26.89
C CYS A 13 9.92 -15.61 27.05
N TYR A 14 10.89 -16.37 26.55
CA TYR A 14 10.97 -17.81 26.80
C TYR A 14 11.86 -18.07 28.01
N VAL A 15 11.41 -18.92 28.93
CA VAL A 15 12.13 -19.20 30.19
C VAL A 15 12.31 -20.69 30.43
N TYR A 16 13.43 -21.03 31.07
CA TYR A 16 13.71 -22.36 31.59
C TYR A 16 14.22 -22.21 33.02
N ALA A 17 13.35 -22.51 33.99
CA ALA A 17 13.68 -22.32 35.39
C ALA A 17 14.64 -23.40 35.90
N PRO A 18 15.53 -23.08 36.86
CA PRO A 18 16.42 -24.06 37.47
C PRO A 18 15.66 -25.25 38.06
N THR A 19 16.23 -26.45 37.95
CA THR A 19 15.70 -27.68 38.56
C THR A 19 15.76 -27.65 40.10
N ALA A 20 15.05 -28.57 40.76
CA ALA A 20 14.87 -28.56 42.22
C ALA A 20 16.17 -28.81 43.03
N ASP A 21 17.23 -29.30 42.39
CA ASP A 21 18.56 -29.56 42.96
C ASP A 21 19.47 -28.32 43.00
N LYS A 22 19.03 -27.18 42.47
CA LYS A 22 19.81 -25.93 42.42
C LYS A 22 19.57 -25.05 43.64
N ASP A 23 20.61 -24.34 44.05
CA ASP A 23 20.59 -23.42 45.20
C ASP A 23 19.56 -22.29 45.03
N GLU A 24 19.04 -21.79 46.15
CA GLU A 24 18.01 -20.74 46.17
C GLU A 24 18.47 -19.45 45.48
N THR A 25 19.76 -19.12 45.58
CA THR A 25 20.38 -17.96 44.92
C THR A 25 20.23 -18.01 43.40
N VAL A 26 20.29 -19.20 42.80
CA VAL A 26 20.11 -19.38 41.35
C VAL A 26 18.65 -19.15 40.95
N VAL A 27 17.71 -19.55 41.82
CA VAL A 27 16.27 -19.33 41.61
C VAL A 27 15.92 -17.85 41.74
N GLU A 28 16.51 -17.14 42.70
CA GLU A 28 16.32 -15.69 42.85
C GLU A 28 16.87 -14.92 41.63
N ASN A 29 18.07 -15.25 41.18
CA ASN A 29 18.66 -14.65 39.98
C ASN A 29 17.78 -14.86 38.74
N PHE A 30 17.18 -16.06 38.59
CA PHE A 30 16.25 -16.34 37.50
C PHE A 30 15.05 -15.39 37.48
N TYR A 31 14.41 -15.12 38.62
CA TYR A 31 13.30 -14.16 38.66
C TYR A 31 13.75 -12.71 38.46
N ASN A 32 14.92 -12.34 38.98
CA ASN A 32 15.53 -11.02 38.76
C ASN A 32 15.80 -10.76 37.26
N ASP A 33 16.29 -11.77 36.53
CA ASP A 33 16.54 -11.67 35.10
C ASP A 33 15.24 -11.45 34.31
N ILE A 34 14.17 -12.14 34.69
CA ILE A 34 12.84 -11.91 34.10
C ILE A 34 12.38 -10.48 34.37
N ASP A 35 12.50 -9.98 35.61
CA ASP A 35 12.12 -8.61 35.95
C ASP A 35 12.93 -7.55 35.18
N LEU A 36 14.23 -7.80 34.96
CA LEU A 36 15.06 -6.93 34.13
C LEU A 36 14.59 -6.92 32.66
N ALA A 37 14.19 -8.07 32.12
CA ALA A 37 13.61 -8.16 30.78
C ALA A 37 12.25 -7.45 30.69
N LEU A 38 11.43 -7.52 31.74
CA LEU A 38 10.13 -6.86 31.83
C LEU A 38 10.23 -5.33 31.92
N LYS A 39 11.32 -4.79 32.49
CA LYS A 39 11.55 -3.33 32.56
C LYS A 39 11.79 -2.70 31.19
N GLN A 40 12.12 -3.50 30.17
CA GLN A 40 12.38 -3.01 28.81
C GLN A 40 11.10 -2.74 28.02
N THR A 41 9.93 -3.21 28.48
CA THR A 41 8.65 -3.00 27.78
C THR A 41 7.78 -1.91 28.36
N LYS A 42 7.00 -1.26 27.49
CA LYS A 42 6.05 -0.24 27.93
C LYS A 42 4.80 -0.92 28.49
N LYS A 43 4.15 -0.26 29.46
CA LYS A 43 2.92 -0.77 30.11
C LYS A 43 1.72 -1.02 29.16
N HIS A 44 1.78 -0.56 27.91
CA HIS A 44 0.73 -0.76 26.91
C HIS A 44 1.02 -1.87 25.89
N ASP A 45 2.23 -2.42 25.91
CA ASP A 45 2.63 -3.53 25.04
C ASP A 45 2.12 -4.86 25.59
N ILE A 46 2.02 -5.87 24.71
CA ILE A 46 1.67 -7.23 25.13
C ILE A 46 2.94 -7.97 25.45
N THR A 47 3.08 -8.37 26.72
CA THR A 47 4.15 -9.25 27.18
C THR A 47 3.60 -10.63 27.47
N VAL A 48 4.25 -11.64 26.91
CA VAL A 48 3.97 -13.05 27.17
C VAL A 48 5.26 -13.70 27.66
N VAL A 49 5.22 -14.28 28.86
CA VAL A 49 6.32 -15.07 29.41
C VAL A 49 5.91 -16.53 29.37
N MET A 50 6.67 -17.39 28.71
CA MET A 50 6.30 -18.79 28.50
C MET A 50 7.50 -19.72 28.63
N GLY A 51 7.25 -20.96 29.03
CA GLY A 51 8.29 -21.99 29.09
C GLY A 51 8.14 -22.88 30.31
N ASP A 52 9.22 -23.58 30.64
CA ASP A 52 9.28 -24.52 31.76
C ASP A 52 9.68 -23.77 33.03
N PHE A 53 8.77 -23.72 34.00
CA PHE A 53 9.02 -23.06 35.28
C PHE A 53 9.48 -24.03 36.37
N ASN A 54 9.57 -25.33 36.10
CA ASN A 54 9.91 -26.35 37.09
C ASN A 54 9.12 -26.18 38.42
N SER A 55 7.86 -25.77 38.30
CA SER A 55 6.99 -25.43 39.42
C SER A 55 5.61 -26.05 39.22
N LYS A 56 4.91 -26.35 40.33
CA LYS A 56 3.55 -26.90 40.29
C LYS A 56 2.63 -25.91 40.98
N ILE A 57 1.77 -25.26 40.21
CA ILE A 57 0.77 -24.31 40.74
C ILE A 57 -0.44 -25.05 41.34
N GLY A 58 -0.77 -26.22 40.81
CA GLY A 58 -1.85 -27.07 41.31
C GLY A 58 -3.27 -26.57 41.02
N GLN A 59 -4.25 -27.28 41.56
CA GLN A 59 -5.67 -26.88 41.55
C GLN A 59 -5.94 -25.74 42.54
N GLY A 60 -6.94 -24.92 42.22
CA GLY A 60 -7.40 -23.84 43.09
C GLY A 60 -7.21 -22.45 42.49
N THR A 61 -8.15 -21.57 42.80
CA THR A 61 -8.12 -20.18 42.34
C THR A 61 -7.28 -19.34 43.29
N VAL A 62 -6.39 -18.52 42.73
CA VAL A 62 -5.74 -17.43 43.47
C VAL A 62 -6.11 -16.13 42.77
N THR A 63 -6.93 -15.34 43.46
CA THR A 63 -7.42 -14.04 42.98
C THR A 63 -7.90 -14.11 41.53
N ASP A 64 -7.34 -13.29 40.65
CA ASP A 64 -7.57 -13.22 39.20
C ASP A 64 -6.37 -13.69 38.37
N ILE A 65 -5.36 -14.27 39.03
CA ILE A 65 -4.05 -14.64 38.45
C ILE A 65 -3.99 -16.11 38.10
N VAL A 66 -4.48 -16.97 38.99
CA VAL A 66 -4.51 -18.43 38.79
C VAL A 66 -5.96 -18.89 38.69
N GLY A 67 -6.28 -19.61 37.64
CA GLY A 67 -7.59 -20.23 37.43
C GLY A 67 -7.75 -21.55 38.20
N PRO A 68 -9.01 -21.98 38.41
CA PRO A 68 -9.31 -23.14 39.26
C PRO A 68 -8.86 -24.49 38.69
N TYR A 69 -8.47 -24.57 37.41
CA TYR A 69 -8.31 -25.82 36.67
C TYR A 69 -6.85 -26.24 36.44
N GLY A 70 -5.90 -25.75 37.23
CA GLY A 70 -4.53 -26.29 37.22
C GLY A 70 -4.46 -27.77 37.62
N LEU A 71 -3.32 -28.42 37.38
CA LEU A 71 -3.13 -29.86 37.65
C LEU A 71 -2.23 -30.09 38.87
N GLY A 72 -2.65 -31.01 39.75
CA GLY A 72 -1.87 -31.45 40.91
C GLY A 72 -2.03 -30.59 42.15
N ILE A 73 -1.13 -30.78 43.12
CA ILE A 73 -1.03 -30.00 44.36
C ILE A 73 0.11 -29.00 44.21
N ARG A 74 -0.09 -27.80 44.75
CA ARG A 74 0.92 -26.74 44.71
C ARG A 74 2.18 -27.14 45.49
N ASN A 75 3.35 -26.80 44.95
CA ASN A 75 4.63 -26.89 45.66
C ASN A 75 5.19 -25.49 45.97
N ASP A 76 6.22 -25.41 46.82
CA ASP A 76 6.84 -24.14 47.25
C ASP A 76 7.30 -23.26 46.07
N ARG A 77 7.80 -23.88 45.00
CA ARG A 77 8.17 -23.18 43.76
C ARG A 77 6.94 -22.63 43.02
N GLY A 78 5.82 -23.33 43.10
CA GLY A 78 4.52 -22.85 42.62
C GLY A 78 4.05 -21.62 43.39
N ASP A 79 4.26 -21.56 44.71
CA ASP A 79 3.97 -20.36 45.50
C ASP A 79 4.87 -19.18 45.10
N ARG A 80 6.17 -19.40 44.86
CA ARG A 80 7.06 -18.36 44.31
C ARG A 80 6.61 -17.83 42.95
N LEU A 81 6.19 -18.72 42.04
CA LEU A 81 5.67 -18.32 40.73
C LEU A 81 4.36 -17.52 40.86
N VAL A 82 3.48 -17.90 41.79
CA VAL A 82 2.23 -17.17 42.07
C VAL A 82 2.53 -15.78 42.63
N GLN A 83 3.48 -15.67 43.57
CA GLN A 83 3.93 -14.39 44.11
C GLN A 83 4.51 -13.48 43.01
N PHE A 84 5.40 -14.01 42.15
CA PHE A 84 5.92 -13.29 41.00
C PHE A 84 4.80 -12.76 40.08
N CYS A 85 3.79 -13.60 39.81
CA CYS A 85 2.65 -13.18 38.99
C CYS A 85 1.79 -12.09 39.68
N GLN A 86 1.70 -12.11 41.01
CA GLN A 86 1.01 -11.08 41.79
C GLN A 86 1.73 -9.73 41.71
N GLU A 87 3.05 -9.73 41.88
CA GLU A 87 3.87 -8.52 41.87
C GLU A 87 3.88 -7.86 40.48
N ASN A 88 3.97 -8.67 39.42
CA ASN A 88 4.05 -8.19 38.04
C ASN A 88 2.70 -8.15 37.28
N ASN A 89 1.58 -8.47 37.94
CA ASN A 89 0.23 -8.53 37.37
C ASN A 89 0.15 -9.41 36.10
N PHE A 90 0.71 -10.62 36.19
CA PHE A 90 0.61 -11.66 35.17
C PHE A 90 -0.51 -12.65 35.50
N VAL A 91 -1.11 -13.23 34.46
CA VAL A 91 -2.17 -14.23 34.55
C VAL A 91 -1.65 -15.54 33.95
N VAL A 92 -1.82 -16.64 34.68
CA VAL A 92 -1.37 -17.99 34.29
C VAL A 92 -2.41 -18.65 33.37
N SER A 93 -2.25 -18.44 32.06
CA SER A 93 -3.27 -18.68 31.05
C SER A 93 -3.83 -20.12 31.01
N ASN A 94 -2.96 -21.12 31.13
CA ASN A 94 -3.31 -22.54 31.04
C ASN A 94 -3.97 -23.12 32.30
N THR A 95 -4.29 -22.31 33.30
CA THR A 95 -5.05 -22.72 34.52
C THR A 95 -6.53 -22.32 34.49
N PHE A 96 -6.95 -21.48 33.54
CA PHE A 96 -8.32 -20.93 33.47
C PHE A 96 -9.33 -21.79 32.70
N TYR A 97 -8.88 -22.82 31.98
CA TYR A 97 -9.75 -23.61 31.10
C TYR A 97 -10.03 -24.99 31.68
N LYS A 98 -11.32 -25.32 31.82
CA LYS A 98 -11.76 -26.66 32.23
C LYS A 98 -11.51 -27.65 31.10
N LEU A 99 -10.44 -28.42 31.21
CA LEU A 99 -10.01 -29.39 30.21
C LEU A 99 -9.83 -30.79 30.83
N PRO A 100 -9.92 -31.87 30.03
CA PRO A 100 -9.59 -33.20 30.53
C PRO A 100 -8.11 -33.27 30.94
N PRO A 101 -7.72 -34.07 31.96
CA PRO A 101 -6.34 -34.13 32.46
C PRO A 101 -5.29 -34.35 31.38
N ARG A 102 -5.62 -35.09 30.32
CA ARG A 102 -4.74 -35.30 29.16
C ARG A 102 -4.31 -34.02 28.42
N ARG A 103 -5.07 -32.93 28.55
CA ARG A 103 -4.77 -31.62 27.94
C ARG A 103 -4.21 -30.60 28.94
N LEU A 104 -3.88 -31.04 30.15
CA LEU A 104 -3.35 -30.20 31.23
C LEU A 104 -1.90 -30.53 31.57
N TYR A 105 -1.51 -31.80 31.60
CA TYR A 105 -0.13 -32.17 31.92
C TYR A 105 0.81 -31.81 30.76
N THR A 106 1.94 -31.22 31.13
CA THR A 106 2.96 -30.73 30.20
C THR A 106 4.22 -31.57 30.26
N TRP A 107 4.42 -32.35 31.32
CA TRP A 107 5.58 -33.23 31.48
C TRP A 107 5.16 -34.63 31.94
N ARG A 108 5.84 -35.64 31.40
CA ARG A 108 5.66 -37.06 31.73
C ARG A 108 6.96 -37.64 32.26
N SER A 109 6.92 -38.25 33.44
CA SER A 109 8.10 -38.92 33.99
C SER A 109 8.56 -40.07 33.08
N PRO A 110 9.88 -40.31 32.96
CA PRO A 110 10.40 -41.54 32.35
C PRO A 110 9.89 -42.82 33.02
N ALA A 111 9.47 -42.74 34.29
CA ALA A 111 8.88 -43.83 35.05
C ALA A 111 7.34 -43.90 34.95
N ASP A 112 6.69 -43.10 34.07
CA ASP A 112 5.23 -43.09 33.90
C ASP A 112 4.75 -44.35 33.17
N THR A 113 4.25 -45.32 33.93
CA THR A 113 3.60 -46.53 33.40
C THR A 113 2.09 -46.47 33.64
N PRO A 114 1.28 -47.31 32.95
CA PRO A 114 -0.16 -47.43 33.24
C PRO A 114 -0.46 -47.74 34.72
N GLU A 115 0.46 -48.40 35.42
CA GLU A 115 0.38 -48.77 36.83
C GLU A 115 0.90 -47.68 37.78
N ASN A 116 1.73 -46.75 37.27
CA ASN A 116 2.33 -45.66 38.03
C ASN A 116 2.31 -44.35 37.22
N ILE A 117 1.19 -43.62 37.31
CA ILE A 117 0.99 -42.38 36.55
C ILE A 117 1.68 -41.22 37.27
N VAL A 118 2.74 -40.68 36.67
CA VAL A 118 3.53 -39.56 37.17
C VAL A 118 3.61 -38.49 36.08
N ARG A 119 2.65 -37.55 36.12
CA ARG A 119 2.50 -36.48 35.13
C ARG A 119 2.27 -35.15 35.83
N ASN A 120 2.97 -34.12 35.39
CA ASN A 120 2.93 -32.80 36.02
C ASN A 120 2.62 -31.71 34.99
N GLN A 121 2.09 -30.61 35.47
CA GLN A 121 2.01 -29.35 34.74
C GLN A 121 3.12 -28.45 35.28
N ILE A 122 4.15 -28.21 34.47
CA ILE A 122 5.32 -27.39 34.82
C ILE A 122 5.61 -26.31 33.77
N ASP A 123 5.04 -26.45 32.58
CA ASP A 123 5.11 -25.46 31.51
C ASP A 123 3.91 -24.51 31.59
N TYR A 124 4.17 -23.20 31.64
CA TYR A 124 3.15 -22.18 31.78
C TYR A 124 3.29 -21.09 30.74
N VAL A 125 2.17 -20.44 30.44
CA VAL A 125 2.11 -19.26 29.56
C VAL A 125 1.46 -18.14 30.35
N LEU A 126 2.25 -17.13 30.68
CA LEU A 126 1.87 -15.95 31.44
C LEU A 126 1.59 -14.79 30.47
N ILE A 127 0.51 -14.04 30.70
CA ILE A 127 0.21 -12.81 29.96
C ILE A 127 -0.11 -11.67 30.92
N ASN A 128 0.19 -10.41 30.57
CA ASN A 128 -0.25 -9.28 31.41
C ASN A 128 -1.76 -9.34 31.66
N GLY A 129 -2.18 -9.06 32.89
CA GLY A 129 -3.58 -9.14 33.31
C GLY A 129 -4.53 -8.29 32.48
N ARG A 130 -4.06 -7.16 31.94
CA ARG A 130 -4.81 -6.31 30.98
C ARG A 130 -5.29 -7.07 29.74
N HIS A 131 -4.50 -8.04 29.27
CA HIS A 131 -4.76 -8.78 28.03
C HIS A 131 -5.32 -10.19 28.27
N ARG A 132 -5.69 -10.54 29.51
CA ARG A 132 -6.28 -11.86 29.85
C ARG A 132 -7.47 -12.24 28.96
N ASN A 133 -8.33 -11.27 28.63
CA ASN A 133 -9.54 -11.50 27.82
C ASN A 133 -9.24 -11.75 26.33
N SER A 134 -8.01 -11.49 25.90
CA SER A 134 -7.53 -11.80 24.55
C SER A 134 -7.35 -13.31 24.38
N ILE A 135 -7.05 -14.06 25.45
CA ILE A 135 -6.85 -15.51 25.38
C ILE A 135 -8.20 -16.20 25.12
N LYS A 136 -8.20 -17.12 24.16
CA LYS A 136 -9.37 -17.91 23.75
C LYS A 136 -9.25 -19.36 24.19
N SER A 137 -8.06 -19.92 24.15
CA SER A 137 -7.80 -21.25 24.66
C SER A 137 -6.33 -21.36 25.09
N ALA A 138 -6.05 -22.22 26.07
CA ALA A 138 -4.71 -22.61 26.46
C ALA A 138 -4.76 -24.10 26.85
N LYS A 139 -4.06 -24.96 26.12
CA LYS A 139 -4.14 -26.42 26.26
C LYS A 139 -2.84 -27.10 25.82
N THR A 140 -2.57 -28.28 26.37
CA THR A 140 -1.47 -29.11 25.87
C THR A 140 -1.89 -29.91 24.63
N TYR A 141 -0.93 -30.28 23.80
CA TYR A 141 -1.14 -31.05 22.58
C TYR A 141 -0.34 -32.38 22.61
N PRO A 142 -0.84 -33.41 23.32
CA PRO A 142 -0.11 -34.69 23.49
C PRO A 142 0.00 -35.54 22.23
N GLY A 143 -0.72 -35.18 21.17
CA GLY A 143 -0.67 -35.89 19.88
C GLY A 143 0.39 -35.35 18.93
N ALA A 144 1.19 -34.36 19.35
CA ALA A 144 2.33 -33.91 18.57
C ALA A 144 3.49 -34.89 18.74
N ASP A 145 4.10 -35.29 17.63
CA ASP A 145 5.27 -36.14 17.61
C ASP A 145 6.53 -35.27 17.79
N VAL A 146 6.92 -35.03 19.04
CA VAL A 146 8.00 -34.08 19.40
C VAL A 146 9.23 -34.75 20.02
N GLY A 147 9.24 -36.08 20.17
CA GLY A 147 10.39 -36.83 20.69
C GLY A 147 10.89 -36.40 22.08
N SER A 148 10.04 -35.74 22.89
CA SER A 148 10.35 -35.22 24.21
C SER A 148 9.39 -35.79 25.26
N ASP A 149 9.82 -35.81 26.51
CA ASP A 149 9.02 -36.05 27.70
C ASP A 149 8.06 -34.89 28.04
N HIS A 150 8.19 -33.75 27.33
CA HIS A 150 7.26 -32.62 27.40
C HIS A 150 6.22 -32.63 26.26
N ASN A 151 4.99 -32.21 26.61
CA ASN A 151 3.92 -31.92 25.66
C ASN A 151 3.88 -30.43 25.34
N PRO A 152 3.79 -30.04 24.06
CA PRO A 152 3.64 -28.64 23.67
C PRO A 152 2.39 -28.00 24.28
N VAL A 153 2.54 -26.77 24.77
CA VAL A 153 1.45 -25.91 25.22
C VAL A 153 1.08 -24.96 24.09
N VAL A 154 -0.20 -24.95 23.69
CA VAL A 154 -0.73 -24.09 22.63
C VAL A 154 -1.73 -23.12 23.23
N VAL A 155 -1.55 -21.83 22.93
CA VAL A 155 -2.42 -20.74 23.38
C VAL A 155 -2.95 -19.97 22.19
N ASP A 156 -4.27 -19.85 22.10
CA ASP A 156 -4.94 -19.05 21.07
C ASP A 156 -5.20 -17.63 21.61
N ILE A 157 -4.58 -16.62 21.00
CA ILE A 157 -4.75 -15.22 21.40
C ILE A 157 -5.48 -14.43 20.31
N ARG A 158 -6.62 -13.82 20.65
CA ARG A 158 -7.39 -12.95 19.76
C ARG A 158 -6.98 -11.49 19.94
N ILE A 159 -6.42 -10.91 18.89
CA ILE A 159 -6.03 -9.51 18.84
C ILE A 159 -7.07 -8.71 18.06
N LYS A 160 -7.52 -7.58 18.62
CA LYS A 160 -8.35 -6.62 17.90
C LYS A 160 -7.51 -5.42 17.51
N LEU A 161 -6.91 -5.45 16.32
CA LEU A 161 -6.20 -4.30 15.76
C LEU A 161 -7.21 -3.33 15.14
N LYS A 162 -7.04 -2.03 15.41
CA LYS A 162 -7.81 -0.99 14.72
C LYS A 162 -7.20 -0.81 13.33
N ARG A 163 -7.95 -1.17 12.28
CA ARG A 163 -7.55 -0.91 10.89
C ARG A 163 -7.40 0.60 10.70
N THR A 164 -6.19 1.06 10.42
CA THR A 164 -5.95 2.42 9.96
C THR A 164 -6.62 2.58 8.60
N LYS A 165 -7.44 3.61 8.47
CA LYS A 165 -7.94 3.99 7.14
C LYS A 165 -6.73 4.60 6.43
N LEU A 166 -6.32 3.98 5.31
CA LEU A 166 -5.44 4.65 4.37
C LEU A 166 -6.03 6.04 4.09
N PRO A 167 -5.19 7.09 3.97
CA PRO A 167 -5.69 8.39 3.56
C PRO A 167 -6.55 8.21 2.32
N LYS A 168 -7.74 8.82 2.31
CA LYS A 168 -8.58 8.79 1.12
C LYS A 168 -7.74 9.38 0.00
N ARG A 169 -7.43 8.59 -1.03
CA ARG A 169 -6.82 9.13 -2.25
C ARG A 169 -7.70 10.29 -2.72
N PRO A 170 -7.12 11.44 -3.11
CA PRO A 170 -7.89 12.52 -3.68
C PRO A 170 -8.72 11.93 -4.83
N VAL A 171 -10.01 12.27 -4.84
CA VAL A 171 -10.91 11.76 -5.87
C VAL A 171 -10.51 12.41 -7.18
N SER A 172 -10.09 11.60 -8.16
CA SER A 172 -9.72 12.06 -9.48
C SER A 172 -10.91 12.76 -10.16
N MET A 173 -10.61 13.74 -11.02
CA MET A 173 -11.60 14.36 -11.90
C MET A 173 -12.19 13.31 -12.85
N ASP A 174 -13.51 13.35 -13.10
CA ASP A 174 -14.14 12.44 -14.07
C ASP A 174 -14.00 12.96 -15.51
N LEU A 175 -12.91 12.54 -16.15
CA LEU A 175 -12.62 12.90 -17.54
C LEU A 175 -13.65 12.35 -18.53
N ASN A 176 -14.46 11.34 -18.16
CA ASN A 176 -15.51 10.84 -19.07
C ASN A 176 -16.59 11.88 -19.34
N ARG A 177 -16.77 12.86 -18.44
CA ARG A 177 -17.76 13.92 -18.64
C ARG A 177 -17.41 14.85 -19.80
N LEU A 178 -16.15 14.89 -20.24
CA LEU A 178 -15.73 15.60 -21.45
C LEU A 178 -16.31 15.01 -22.74
N LYS A 179 -16.85 13.78 -22.70
CA LYS A 179 -17.63 13.24 -23.83
C LYS A 179 -18.92 14.02 -24.06
N ASN A 180 -19.43 14.73 -23.06
CA ASN A 180 -20.61 15.58 -23.20
C ASN A 180 -20.22 16.96 -23.77
N PRO A 181 -20.75 17.35 -24.96
CA PRO A 181 -20.44 18.63 -25.59
C PRO A 181 -20.72 19.86 -24.72
N GLU A 182 -21.78 19.84 -23.91
CA GLU A 182 -22.17 20.97 -23.05
C GLU A 182 -21.19 21.17 -21.89
N VAL A 183 -20.69 20.07 -21.32
CA VAL A 183 -19.66 20.10 -20.27
C VAL A 183 -18.36 20.63 -20.85
N ARG A 184 -17.98 20.18 -22.05
CA ARG A 184 -16.80 20.69 -22.77
C ARG A 184 -16.92 22.20 -23.02
N LYS A 185 -18.06 22.67 -23.51
CA LYS A 185 -18.31 24.11 -23.74
C LYS A 185 -18.20 24.92 -22.45
N THR A 186 -18.80 24.43 -21.37
CA THR A 186 -18.73 25.08 -20.05
C THR A 186 -17.29 25.15 -19.54
N LEU A 187 -16.52 24.08 -19.71
CA LEU A 187 -15.10 24.04 -19.35
C LEU A 187 -14.30 25.08 -20.13
N LYS A 188 -14.49 25.16 -21.46
CA LYS A 188 -13.81 26.14 -22.32
C LYS A 188 -14.07 27.58 -21.88
N VAL A 189 -15.34 27.92 -21.61
CA VAL A 189 -15.69 29.28 -21.14
C VAL A 189 -15.02 29.61 -19.81
N ALA A 190 -15.05 28.67 -18.86
CA ALA A 190 -14.43 28.86 -17.55
C ALA A 190 -12.90 29.01 -17.67
N MET A 191 -12.25 28.14 -18.46
CA MET A 191 -10.82 28.24 -18.75
C MET A 191 -10.47 29.58 -19.38
N ASN A 192 -11.18 29.99 -20.43
CA ASN A 192 -10.93 31.25 -21.13
C ASN A 192 -10.95 32.46 -20.16
N SER A 193 -11.85 32.48 -19.17
CA SER A 193 -11.87 33.52 -18.15
C SER A 193 -10.60 33.52 -17.30
N ASP A 194 -10.15 32.36 -16.84
CA ASP A 194 -8.95 32.23 -15.99
C ASP A 194 -7.66 32.57 -16.74
N PHE A 195 -7.56 32.18 -18.01
CA PHE A 195 -6.42 32.47 -18.88
C PHE A 195 -6.29 33.95 -19.21
N ASN A 196 -7.41 34.61 -19.50
CA ASN A 196 -7.41 36.06 -19.70
C ASN A 196 -6.93 36.79 -18.45
N GLN A 197 -7.32 36.32 -17.26
CA GLN A 197 -6.83 36.90 -16.01
C GLN A 197 -5.31 36.69 -15.85
N LEU A 198 -4.79 35.50 -16.17
CA LEU A 198 -3.34 35.24 -16.14
C LEU A 198 -2.55 36.14 -17.10
N ASN A 199 -3.05 36.31 -18.33
CA ASN A 199 -2.43 37.17 -19.34
C ASN A 199 -2.37 38.65 -18.90
N LEU A 200 -3.29 39.10 -18.05
CA LEU A 200 -3.30 40.46 -17.50
C LEU A 200 -2.36 40.60 -16.28
N GLU A 201 -2.27 39.57 -15.45
CA GLU A 201 -1.48 39.57 -14.21
C GLU A 201 0.02 39.39 -14.45
N TYR A 202 0.40 38.63 -15.49
CA TYR A 202 1.78 38.23 -15.73
C TYR A 202 2.23 38.60 -17.15
N ASN A 203 3.13 39.58 -17.25
CA ASN A 203 3.90 39.83 -18.46
C ASN A 203 5.22 39.04 -18.45
N SER A 204 5.93 39.02 -19.58
CA SER A 204 7.20 38.28 -19.73
C SER A 204 8.24 38.61 -18.65
N ASN A 205 8.32 39.86 -18.19
CA ASN A 205 9.26 40.27 -17.13
C ASN A 205 8.88 39.70 -15.76
N ALA A 206 7.58 39.67 -15.44
CA ALA A 206 7.08 39.08 -14.19
C ALA A 206 7.32 37.57 -14.16
N ILE A 207 7.14 36.89 -15.29
CA ILE A 207 7.40 35.44 -15.43
C ILE A 207 8.91 35.15 -15.29
N ALA A 208 9.79 36.01 -15.82
CA ALA A 208 11.24 35.83 -15.74
C ALA A 208 11.79 36.02 -14.32
N LEU A 209 11.13 36.87 -13.52
CA LEU A 209 11.48 37.10 -12.11
C LEU A 209 11.18 35.86 -11.26
N ASP A 210 10.00 35.25 -11.44
CA ASP A 210 9.51 34.11 -10.65
C ASP A 210 8.77 33.09 -11.52
N THR A 211 9.54 32.31 -12.27
CA THR A 211 9.04 31.31 -13.22
C THR A 211 8.30 30.16 -12.51
N GLU A 212 8.72 29.80 -11.29
CA GLU A 212 8.09 28.74 -10.51
C GLU A 212 6.67 29.14 -10.09
N ASN A 213 6.49 30.35 -9.56
CA ASN A 213 5.18 30.84 -9.17
C ASN A 213 4.27 31.10 -10.39
N ALA A 214 4.82 31.53 -11.53
CA ALA A 214 4.05 31.63 -12.77
C ALA A 214 3.47 30.27 -13.18
N TRP A 215 4.30 29.22 -13.19
CA TRP A 215 3.86 27.85 -13.46
C TRP A 215 2.84 27.35 -12.42
N GLU A 216 3.10 27.55 -11.13
CA GLU A 216 2.20 27.14 -10.05
C GLU A 216 0.81 27.77 -10.19
N ASN A 217 0.73 29.06 -10.51
CA ASN A 217 -0.54 29.75 -10.70
C ASN A 217 -1.31 29.21 -11.90
N PHE A 218 -0.63 28.92 -13.00
CA PHE A 218 -1.24 28.25 -14.15
C PHE A 218 -1.79 26.88 -13.77
N LYS A 219 -0.98 26.04 -13.11
CA LYS A 219 -1.36 24.71 -12.62
C LYS A 219 -2.58 24.77 -11.70
N VAL A 220 -2.57 25.67 -10.71
CA VAL A 220 -3.68 25.83 -9.76
C VAL A 220 -4.97 26.24 -10.47
N LYS A 221 -4.91 27.21 -11.41
CA LYS A 221 -6.11 27.66 -12.14
C LYS A 221 -6.67 26.55 -13.03
N ILE A 222 -5.85 25.88 -13.84
CA ILE A 222 -6.33 24.83 -14.75
C ILE A 222 -6.90 23.62 -13.99
N VAL A 223 -6.24 23.18 -12.92
CA VAL A 223 -6.71 22.05 -12.09
C VAL A 223 -7.97 22.43 -11.30
N ARG A 224 -8.05 23.65 -10.78
CA ARG A 224 -9.24 24.14 -10.05
C ARG A 224 -10.47 24.19 -10.97
N THR A 225 -10.29 24.68 -12.19
CA THR A 225 -11.38 24.80 -13.18
C THR A 225 -11.78 23.43 -13.73
N GLY A 226 -10.82 22.52 -13.93
CA GLY A 226 -11.12 21.10 -14.17
C GLY A 226 -11.96 20.49 -13.03
N LYS A 227 -11.54 20.68 -11.76
CA LYS A 227 -12.24 20.11 -10.59
C LYS A 227 -13.64 20.70 -10.40
N SER A 228 -13.85 21.99 -10.68
CA SER A 228 -15.16 22.66 -10.53
C SER A 228 -16.19 22.19 -11.56
N VAL A 229 -15.76 22.01 -12.81
CA VAL A 229 -16.65 21.61 -13.92
C VAL A 229 -16.82 20.10 -13.98
N LEU A 230 -15.73 19.33 -13.90
CA LEU A 230 -15.77 17.88 -14.09
C LEU A 230 -16.32 17.13 -12.88
N GLN A 231 -16.40 17.75 -11.70
CA GLN A 231 -16.80 17.13 -10.44
C GLN A 231 -15.95 15.89 -10.08
N PRO A 232 -15.92 15.48 -8.80
CA PRO A 232 -15.19 14.29 -8.40
C PRO A 232 -15.80 13.04 -9.04
N GLN A 233 -14.97 12.14 -9.54
CA GLN A 233 -15.41 10.81 -9.98
C GLN A 233 -16.23 10.16 -8.86
N GLN A 234 -17.53 10.05 -9.07
CA GLN A 234 -18.38 9.39 -8.10
C GLN A 234 -18.00 7.91 -8.12
N ASN A 235 -17.45 7.43 -7.01
CA ASN A 235 -17.30 5.99 -6.74
C ASN A 235 -18.68 5.36 -6.50
N LEU A 236 -19.62 5.57 -7.42
CA LEU A 236 -20.66 4.60 -7.59
C LEU A 236 -19.96 3.39 -8.18
N LYS A 237 -19.71 2.39 -7.33
CA LYS A 237 -19.60 1.00 -7.80
C LYS A 237 -20.97 0.57 -8.35
N THR A 238 -21.53 1.34 -9.30
CA THR A 238 -22.60 0.88 -10.17
C THR A 238 -21.92 -0.17 -11.00
N ALA A 239 -22.15 -1.43 -10.63
CA ALA A 239 -21.71 -2.54 -11.45
C ALA A 239 -22.16 -2.28 -12.89
N GLU A 240 -21.33 -2.60 -13.88
CA GLU A 240 -21.51 -2.19 -15.29
C GLU A 240 -22.87 -2.59 -15.89
N TRP A 241 -23.55 -3.58 -15.28
CA TRP A 241 -24.92 -4.00 -15.62
C TRP A 241 -26.03 -3.11 -15.02
N MET A 242 -25.73 -2.08 -14.25
CA MET A 242 -26.74 -1.27 -13.54
C MET A 242 -27.33 -0.20 -14.47
N THR A 243 -28.62 -0.32 -14.79
CA THR A 243 -29.34 0.61 -15.67
C THR A 243 -29.99 1.76 -14.89
N GLU A 244 -30.24 2.90 -15.56
CA GLU A 244 -30.98 4.04 -14.99
C GLU A 244 -32.39 3.66 -14.51
N GLU A 245 -33.03 2.70 -15.19
CA GLU A 245 -34.32 2.13 -14.79
C GLU A 245 -34.24 1.44 -13.42
N ILE A 246 -33.19 0.66 -13.15
CA ILE A 246 -32.98 0.01 -11.85
C ILE A 246 -32.75 1.06 -10.76
N LEU A 247 -31.97 2.11 -11.05
CA LEU A 247 -31.72 3.22 -10.11
C LEU A 247 -33.02 3.96 -9.75
N SER A 248 -33.85 4.25 -10.74
CA SER A 248 -35.16 4.90 -10.55
C SER A 248 -36.09 4.05 -9.67
N ILE A 249 -36.22 2.75 -9.95
CA ILE A 249 -37.07 1.84 -9.17
C ILE A 249 -36.52 1.67 -7.73
N MET A 250 -35.19 1.68 -7.55
CA MET A 250 -34.56 1.65 -6.22
C MET A 250 -34.86 2.91 -5.39
N ASP A 251 -34.91 4.08 -6.02
CA ASP A 251 -35.28 5.33 -5.36
C ASP A 251 -36.78 5.39 -5.03
N ASP A 252 -37.64 4.86 -5.90
CA ASP A 252 -39.07 4.73 -5.61
C ASP A 252 -39.35 3.74 -4.47
N ARG A 253 -38.56 2.66 -4.37
CA ARG A 253 -38.59 1.75 -3.21
C ARG A 253 -38.15 2.46 -1.93
N ARG A 254 -37.14 3.34 -1.99
CA ARG A 254 -36.68 4.13 -0.81
C ARG A 254 -37.76 5.08 -0.30
N LYS A 255 -38.52 5.70 -1.22
CA LYS A 255 -39.65 6.59 -0.90
C LYS A 255 -40.86 5.84 -0.36
N SER A 256 -41.05 4.57 -0.78
CA SER A 256 -42.22 3.76 -0.43
C SER A 256 -42.06 2.91 0.84
N LYS A 257 -41.12 3.24 1.75
CA LYS A 257 -40.85 2.46 2.98
C LYS A 257 -42.04 2.35 3.95
N ALA A 258 -43.01 3.26 3.87
CA ALA A 258 -44.20 3.27 4.71
C ALA A 258 -45.28 2.28 4.25
N ASP A 259 -45.26 1.87 2.99
CA ASP A 259 -46.24 0.97 2.38
C ASP A 259 -45.56 -0.38 2.08
N LYS A 260 -45.89 -1.38 2.90
CA LYS A 260 -45.25 -2.70 2.86
C LYS A 260 -45.54 -3.46 1.57
N GLU A 261 -46.75 -3.35 1.03
CA GLU A 261 -47.16 -4.09 -0.16
C GLU A 261 -46.50 -3.51 -1.42
N LYS A 262 -46.49 -2.19 -1.54
CA LYS A 262 -45.78 -1.49 -2.62
C LYS A 262 -44.27 -1.69 -2.55
N TYR A 263 -43.70 -1.74 -1.34
CA TYR A 263 -42.28 -2.02 -1.14
C TYR A 263 -41.89 -3.41 -1.66
N ASP A 264 -42.68 -4.44 -1.33
CA ASP A 264 -42.42 -5.83 -1.73
C ASP A 264 -42.58 -6.01 -3.25
N GLN A 265 -43.58 -5.39 -3.88
CA GLN A 265 -43.74 -5.38 -5.33
C GLN A 265 -42.56 -4.71 -6.05
N LEU A 266 -42.09 -3.56 -5.54
CA LEU A 266 -40.91 -2.88 -6.09
C LEU A 266 -39.64 -3.70 -5.90
N GLN A 267 -39.51 -4.43 -4.78
CA GLN A 267 -38.39 -5.34 -4.54
C GLN A 267 -38.32 -6.47 -5.56
N ILE A 268 -39.45 -7.12 -5.87
CA ILE A 268 -39.52 -8.17 -6.89
C ILE A 268 -39.16 -7.61 -8.26
N LYS A 269 -39.69 -6.43 -8.60
CA LYS A 269 -39.40 -5.75 -9.89
C LYS A 269 -37.92 -5.41 -10.02
N ILE A 270 -37.27 -4.94 -8.95
CA ILE A 270 -35.82 -4.68 -8.93
C ILE A 270 -35.04 -5.97 -9.17
N LEU A 271 -35.40 -7.07 -8.48
CA LEU A 271 -34.68 -8.35 -8.63
C LEU A 271 -34.77 -8.89 -10.07
N ASN A 272 -35.94 -8.82 -10.70
CA ASN A 272 -36.11 -9.23 -12.09
C ASN A 272 -35.29 -8.36 -13.05
N LYS A 273 -35.33 -7.04 -12.88
CA LYS A 273 -34.54 -6.11 -13.71
C LYS A 273 -33.03 -6.28 -13.52
N ILE A 274 -32.58 -6.56 -12.29
CA ILE A 274 -31.17 -6.91 -12.02
C ILE A 274 -30.79 -8.18 -12.75
N LYS A 275 -31.65 -9.20 -12.75
CA LYS A 275 -31.40 -10.46 -13.45
C LYS A 275 -31.26 -10.23 -14.96
N GLU A 276 -32.24 -9.56 -15.57
CA GLU A 276 -32.23 -9.22 -17.01
C GLU A 276 -30.99 -8.41 -17.40
N ALA A 277 -30.63 -7.41 -16.59
CA ALA A 277 -29.50 -6.54 -16.90
C ALA A 277 -28.15 -7.26 -16.75
N LYS A 278 -28.02 -8.17 -15.77
CA LYS A 278 -26.83 -9.04 -15.64
C LYS A 278 -26.71 -10.02 -16.81
N GLU A 279 -27.82 -10.59 -17.25
CA GLU A 279 -27.86 -11.55 -18.36
C GLU A 279 -27.46 -10.89 -19.67
N LYS A 280 -28.04 -9.72 -20.00
CA LYS A 280 -27.63 -8.91 -21.17
C LYS A 280 -26.17 -8.47 -21.11
N TRP A 281 -25.68 -8.08 -19.94
CA TRP A 281 -24.28 -7.71 -19.77
C TRP A 281 -23.34 -8.91 -19.98
N LEU A 282 -23.70 -10.10 -19.48
CA LEU A 282 -22.95 -11.33 -19.72
C LEU A 282 -22.96 -11.73 -21.20
N GLU A 283 -24.11 -11.66 -21.88
CA GLU A 283 -24.22 -11.91 -23.32
C GLU A 283 -23.33 -10.97 -24.14
N SER A 284 -23.38 -9.67 -23.84
CA SER A 284 -22.50 -8.68 -24.48
C SER A 284 -21.03 -8.99 -24.23
N LEU A 285 -20.66 -9.39 -23.01
CA LEU A 285 -19.28 -9.72 -22.65
C LEU A 285 -18.79 -10.99 -23.37
N CYS A 286 -19.63 -12.01 -23.48
CA CYS A 286 -19.33 -13.23 -24.23
C CYS A 286 -19.14 -12.93 -25.73
N SER A 287 -20.06 -12.20 -26.35
CA SER A 287 -19.94 -11.78 -27.76
C SER A 287 -18.64 -11.00 -28.01
N ASP A 288 -18.29 -10.13 -27.06
CA ASP A 288 -17.08 -9.33 -27.10
C ASP A 288 -15.78 -10.15 -26.94
N ILE A 289 -15.82 -11.24 -26.17
CA ILE A 289 -14.72 -12.20 -26.03
C ILE A 289 -14.54 -12.97 -27.33
N GLU A 290 -15.64 -13.47 -27.91
CA GLU A 290 -15.63 -14.17 -29.20
C GLU A 290 -15.10 -13.28 -30.33
N ASP A 291 -15.49 -12.01 -30.36
CA ASP A 291 -14.98 -11.05 -31.33
C ASP A 291 -13.51 -10.71 -31.13
N SER A 292 -13.04 -10.68 -29.88
CA SER A 292 -11.62 -10.47 -29.58
C SER A 292 -10.78 -11.68 -29.99
N ASP A 293 -11.30 -12.89 -29.82
CA ASP A 293 -10.67 -14.14 -30.25
C ASP A 293 -10.57 -14.22 -31.78
N LYS A 294 -11.65 -13.88 -32.51
CA LYS A 294 -11.65 -13.77 -33.98
C LYS A 294 -10.62 -12.77 -34.51
N ARG A 295 -10.31 -11.72 -33.75
CA ARG A 295 -9.31 -10.70 -34.11
C ARG A 295 -7.90 -11.05 -33.63
N HIS A 296 -7.71 -12.23 -33.02
CA HIS A 296 -6.48 -12.65 -32.34
C HIS A 296 -5.97 -11.62 -31.30
N ASP A 297 -6.87 -10.83 -30.73
CA ASP A 297 -6.57 -9.87 -29.66
C ASP A 297 -6.67 -10.55 -28.30
N SER A 298 -5.67 -11.40 -28.02
CA SER A 298 -5.53 -12.13 -26.77
C SER A 298 -5.55 -11.20 -25.54
N PHE A 299 -5.07 -9.96 -25.68
CA PHE A 299 -5.05 -8.99 -24.57
C PHE A 299 -6.47 -8.60 -24.13
N ASN A 300 -7.32 -8.15 -25.06
CA ASN A 300 -8.68 -7.75 -24.73
C ASN A 300 -9.55 -8.96 -24.34
N MET A 301 -9.34 -10.12 -24.95
CA MET A 301 -9.97 -11.38 -24.56
C MET A 301 -9.72 -11.71 -23.08
N HIS A 302 -8.45 -11.78 -22.65
CA HIS A 302 -8.10 -12.10 -21.26
C HIS A 302 -8.55 -11.02 -20.26
N ARG A 303 -8.58 -9.75 -20.67
CA ARG A 303 -9.11 -8.65 -19.85
C ARG A 303 -10.60 -8.85 -19.54
N LYS A 304 -11.39 -9.20 -20.56
CA LYS A 304 -12.84 -9.43 -20.43
C LYS A 304 -13.16 -10.72 -19.67
N ILE A 305 -12.40 -11.79 -19.88
CA ILE A 305 -12.49 -13.02 -19.07
C ILE A 305 -12.24 -12.73 -17.58
N ARG A 306 -11.25 -11.88 -17.26
CA ARG A 306 -11.02 -11.46 -15.87
C ARG A 306 -12.16 -10.65 -15.28
N GLN A 307 -12.82 -9.78 -16.06
CA GLN A 307 -14.02 -9.06 -15.60
C GLN A 307 -15.16 -10.02 -15.24
N MET A 308 -15.27 -11.15 -15.95
CA MET A 308 -16.23 -12.23 -15.65
C MET A 308 -15.90 -12.97 -14.34
N ILE A 309 -14.61 -13.22 -14.07
CA ILE A 309 -14.13 -14.05 -12.94
C ILE A 309 -13.80 -13.23 -11.66
N ALA A 310 -13.84 -11.89 -11.75
CA ALA A 310 -13.36 -10.96 -10.71
C ALA A 310 -13.86 -11.19 -9.26
N PRO A 311 -15.05 -11.75 -8.96
CA PRO A 311 -15.42 -12.07 -7.58
C PRO A 311 -14.59 -13.21 -6.97
N THR A 312 -14.07 -14.10 -7.80
CA THR A 312 -13.44 -15.38 -7.41
C THR A 312 -11.92 -15.32 -7.48
N TYR A 313 -11.36 -14.39 -8.26
CA TYR A 313 -9.91 -14.27 -8.43
C TYR A 313 -9.28 -13.39 -7.35
N GLN A 314 -9.14 -13.94 -6.14
CA GLN A 314 -8.19 -13.42 -5.16
C GLN A 314 -6.79 -13.94 -5.53
N GLY A 315 -6.22 -13.38 -6.60
CA GLY A 315 -4.81 -13.64 -6.92
C GLY A 315 -3.96 -13.32 -5.69
N ARG A 316 -3.22 -14.31 -5.19
CA ARG A 316 -2.19 -14.09 -4.17
C ARG A 316 -1.15 -13.16 -4.79
N VAL A 317 -1.22 -11.87 -4.46
CA VAL A 317 -0.11 -10.96 -4.72
C VAL A 317 1.00 -11.38 -3.77
N MET A 318 1.90 -12.24 -4.24
CA MET A 318 3.13 -12.55 -3.53
C MET A 318 4.01 -11.31 -3.64
N SER A 319 3.96 -10.47 -2.61
CA SER A 319 4.77 -9.27 -2.50
C SER A 319 6.07 -9.55 -1.73
N THR A 320 6.70 -10.70 -1.94
CA THR A 320 7.95 -11.00 -1.23
C THR A 320 9.11 -10.52 -2.08
N VAL A 321 9.74 -9.43 -1.65
CA VAL A 321 10.94 -8.88 -2.29
C VAL A 321 12.14 -9.33 -1.47
N LYS A 322 13.26 -9.65 -2.13
CA LYS A 322 14.51 -9.95 -1.45
C LYS A 322 15.45 -8.75 -1.55
N ASP A 323 16.17 -8.45 -0.48
CA ASP A 323 17.28 -7.49 -0.51
C ASP A 323 18.53 -8.10 -1.19
N ALA A 324 19.59 -7.28 -1.30
CA ALA A 324 20.88 -7.69 -1.89
C ALA A 324 21.56 -8.86 -1.14
N ASP A 325 21.25 -9.02 0.16
CA ASP A 325 21.77 -10.09 1.02
C ASP A 325 20.88 -11.36 0.99
N GLY A 326 19.77 -11.34 0.25
CA GLY A 326 18.85 -12.46 0.07
C GLY A 326 17.78 -12.59 1.15
N THR A 327 17.64 -11.63 2.04
CA THR A 327 16.63 -11.58 3.11
C THR A 327 15.27 -11.18 2.57
N PHE A 328 14.21 -11.84 3.04
CA PHE A 328 12.85 -11.56 2.59
C PHE A 328 12.25 -10.35 3.31
N ILE A 329 11.93 -9.31 2.54
CA ILE A 329 11.25 -8.11 3.01
C ILE A 329 9.74 -8.28 2.81
N THR A 330 9.00 -8.23 3.92
CA THR A 330 7.54 -8.39 3.94
C THR A 330 6.81 -7.07 4.15
N ASP A 331 7.43 -6.10 4.85
CA ASP A 331 6.83 -4.80 5.12
C ASP A 331 6.82 -3.88 3.88
N VAL A 332 5.80 -3.01 3.81
CA VAL A 332 5.62 -2.09 2.67
C VAL A 332 6.62 -0.95 2.73
N ARG A 333 7.00 -0.46 3.92
CA ARG A 333 7.94 0.63 4.06
C ARG A 333 9.34 0.20 3.66
N ASP A 334 9.76 -0.97 4.12
CA ASP A 334 11.07 -1.53 3.81
C ASP A 334 11.21 -1.86 2.32
N LYS A 335 10.13 -2.28 1.65
CA LYS A 335 10.11 -2.41 0.18
C LYS A 335 10.30 -1.07 -0.52
N LEU A 336 9.66 -0.01 -0.03
CA LEU A 336 9.81 1.33 -0.61
C LEU A 336 11.24 1.84 -0.44
N LEU A 337 11.85 1.64 0.73
CA LEU A 337 13.24 2.01 0.98
C LEU A 337 14.20 1.19 0.09
N LEU A 338 14.00 -0.11 -0.04
CA LEU A 338 14.80 -0.94 -0.95
C LEU A 338 14.70 -0.45 -2.40
N TRP A 339 13.49 -0.09 -2.86
CA TRP A 339 13.32 0.45 -4.20
C TRP A 339 13.95 1.83 -4.34
N GLU A 340 13.83 2.69 -3.33
CA GLU A 340 14.49 4.00 -3.30
C GLU A 340 16.02 3.86 -3.38
N ASP A 341 16.61 2.97 -2.59
CA ASP A 341 18.05 2.72 -2.59
C ASP A 341 18.52 2.11 -3.92
N TYR A 342 17.79 1.13 -4.46
CA TYR A 342 18.08 0.55 -5.77
C TYR A 342 18.01 1.59 -6.90
N ILE A 343 16.95 2.42 -6.94
CA ILE A 343 16.79 3.49 -7.93
C ILE A 343 17.90 4.53 -7.73
N ARG A 344 18.19 4.91 -6.48
CA ARG A 344 19.26 5.87 -6.20
C ARG A 344 20.59 5.35 -6.71
N GLU A 345 20.96 4.10 -6.41
CA GLU A 345 22.20 3.50 -6.91
C GLU A 345 22.23 3.42 -8.44
N LEU A 346 21.10 3.07 -9.07
CA LEU A 346 20.97 2.95 -10.51
C LEU A 346 21.13 4.30 -11.24
N PHE A 347 20.61 5.38 -10.67
CA PHE A 347 20.59 6.71 -11.28
C PHE A 347 21.55 7.72 -10.65
N TYR A 348 22.41 7.30 -9.71
CA TYR A 348 23.39 8.18 -9.09
C TYR A 348 24.46 8.58 -10.11
N ASP A 349 24.62 9.88 -10.35
CA ASP A 349 25.62 10.44 -11.25
C ASP A 349 26.54 11.42 -10.51
N ASP A 350 27.83 11.08 -10.43
CA ASP A 350 28.87 11.84 -9.73
C ASP A 350 29.77 12.66 -10.68
N ARG A 351 29.41 12.76 -11.96
CA ARG A 351 30.24 13.44 -12.97
C ARG A 351 30.29 14.95 -12.74
N GLU A 352 31.48 15.53 -12.86
CA GLU A 352 31.69 16.98 -12.68
C GLU A 352 30.86 17.81 -13.68
N ASP A 353 30.12 18.79 -13.15
CA ASP A 353 29.34 19.75 -13.92
C ASP A 353 30.25 20.64 -14.78
N PHE A 354 30.18 20.51 -16.10
CA PHE A 354 30.93 21.36 -17.01
C PHE A 354 30.27 22.74 -17.14
N HIS A 355 30.97 23.79 -16.69
CA HIS A 355 30.39 25.11 -16.50
C HIS A 355 30.44 26.07 -17.70
N ASN A 356 31.11 25.75 -18.82
CA ASN A 356 31.35 26.77 -19.86
C ASN A 356 31.01 26.28 -21.27
N ILE A 357 29.77 26.47 -21.69
CA ILE A 357 29.40 26.58 -23.11
C ILE A 357 29.27 28.07 -23.39
N VAL A 358 30.10 28.59 -24.30
CA VAL A 358 30.02 30.00 -24.73
C VAL A 358 28.79 30.15 -25.60
N ALA A 359 27.93 31.12 -25.30
CA ALA A 359 26.76 31.44 -26.13
C ALA A 359 27.23 32.05 -27.45
N VAL A 360 27.00 31.34 -28.57
CA VAL A 360 27.42 31.78 -29.91
C VAL A 360 26.21 32.13 -30.81
N ASP A 361 25.02 31.59 -30.53
CA ASP A 361 23.82 31.83 -31.33
C ASP A 361 22.54 31.80 -30.48
N ASP A 362 21.62 32.72 -30.74
CA ASP A 362 20.37 32.89 -30.00
C ASP A 362 19.25 32.23 -30.82
N GLY A 363 18.83 31.03 -30.43
CA GLY A 363 17.80 30.26 -31.13
C GLY A 363 16.48 31.01 -31.32
N PRO A 364 15.67 30.62 -32.32
CA PRO A 364 14.38 31.28 -32.59
C PRO A 364 13.41 31.12 -31.41
N PRO A 365 12.52 32.11 -31.17
CA PRO A 365 11.50 31.98 -30.14
C PRO A 365 10.44 30.93 -30.53
N ILE A 366 9.93 30.22 -29.52
CA ILE A 366 8.86 29.25 -29.65
C ILE A 366 7.59 29.97 -30.12
N THR A 367 7.02 29.50 -31.21
CA THR A 367 5.84 30.10 -31.83
C THR A 367 4.53 29.51 -31.30
N LYS A 368 3.46 30.31 -31.39
CA LYS A 368 2.10 29.87 -31.03
C LYS A 368 1.62 28.65 -31.83
N ARG A 369 2.05 28.53 -33.09
CA ARG A 369 1.73 27.39 -33.97
C ARG A 369 2.39 26.10 -33.49
N GLU A 370 3.65 26.16 -33.05
CA GLU A 370 4.36 25.01 -32.51
C GLU A 370 3.69 24.49 -31.23
N VAL A 371 3.33 25.40 -30.32
CA VAL A 371 2.60 25.05 -29.08
C VAL A 371 1.25 24.41 -29.40
N SER A 372 0.48 25.01 -30.31
CA SER A 372 -0.82 24.46 -30.74
C SER A 372 -0.67 23.05 -31.35
N HIS A 373 0.32 22.87 -32.22
CA HIS A 373 0.61 21.56 -32.83
C HIS A 373 1.01 20.52 -31.78
N ALA A 374 1.87 20.91 -30.83
CA ALA A 374 2.29 20.03 -29.74
C ALA A 374 1.09 19.56 -28.89
N ILE A 375 0.17 20.45 -28.53
CA ILE A 375 -1.03 20.12 -27.75
C ILE A 375 -1.93 19.11 -28.48
N VAL A 376 -2.15 19.31 -29.79
CA VAL A 376 -2.96 18.39 -30.61
C VAL A 376 -2.32 17.01 -30.72
N SER A 377 -0.98 16.93 -30.74
CA SER A 377 -0.24 15.67 -30.84
C SER A 377 -0.26 14.82 -29.55
N LEU A 378 -0.70 15.38 -28.42
CA LEU A 378 -0.72 14.68 -27.14
C LEU A 378 -1.69 13.49 -27.16
N LYS A 379 -1.29 12.38 -26.55
CA LYS A 379 -2.13 11.18 -26.43
C LYS A 379 -2.98 11.26 -25.16
N SER A 380 -4.30 11.15 -25.29
CA SER A 380 -5.22 11.09 -24.15
C SER A 380 -5.14 9.75 -23.41
N GLY A 381 -5.68 9.69 -22.19
CA GLY A 381 -5.69 8.49 -21.35
C GLY A 381 -4.35 8.17 -20.68
N LYS A 382 -3.45 9.15 -20.60
CA LYS A 382 -2.17 9.03 -19.89
C LYS A 382 -2.37 9.26 -18.38
N ALA A 383 -1.52 8.62 -17.59
CA ALA A 383 -1.51 8.87 -16.15
C ALA A 383 -1.06 10.31 -15.88
N VAL A 384 -1.71 10.99 -14.94
CA VAL A 384 -1.31 12.33 -14.50
C VAL A 384 0.05 12.27 -13.82
N GLY A 385 0.89 13.26 -14.12
CA GLY A 385 2.20 13.41 -13.49
C GLY A 385 2.12 14.05 -12.11
N PRO A 386 3.28 14.40 -11.51
CA PRO A 386 3.34 15.16 -10.25
C PRO A 386 2.62 16.52 -10.30
N ASP A 387 2.40 17.06 -11.50
CA ASP A 387 1.65 18.29 -11.74
C ASP A 387 0.13 18.15 -11.53
N GLU A 388 -0.40 16.93 -11.42
CA GLU A 388 -1.82 16.61 -11.37
C GLU A 388 -2.64 17.14 -12.58
N ILE A 389 -2.00 17.50 -13.71
CA ILE A 389 -2.70 18.04 -14.88
C ILE A 389 -3.01 16.90 -15.87
N PRO A 390 -4.29 16.57 -16.11
CA PRO A 390 -4.66 15.66 -17.18
C PRO A 390 -4.40 16.29 -18.55
N VAL A 391 -3.86 15.50 -19.48
CA VAL A 391 -3.61 15.89 -20.88
C VAL A 391 -4.90 16.41 -21.52
N GLU A 392 -6.04 15.82 -21.19
CA GLU A 392 -7.34 16.19 -21.72
C GLU A 392 -7.73 17.63 -21.37
N LEU A 393 -7.28 18.19 -20.24
CA LEU A 393 -7.56 19.59 -19.92
C LEU A 393 -6.76 20.54 -20.82
N ILE A 394 -5.50 20.19 -21.11
CA ILE A 394 -4.62 20.98 -21.98
C ILE A 394 -5.17 20.98 -23.42
N GLN A 395 -5.71 19.85 -23.87
CA GLN A 395 -6.32 19.71 -25.20
C GLN A 395 -7.58 20.56 -25.41
N GLU A 396 -8.25 20.99 -24.34
CA GLU A 396 -9.45 21.83 -24.42
C GLU A 396 -9.14 23.34 -24.41
N VAL A 397 -7.87 23.73 -24.23
CA VAL A 397 -7.44 25.14 -24.27
C VAL A 397 -7.58 25.67 -25.69
N GLU A 398 -8.30 26.78 -25.84
CA GLU A 398 -8.48 27.44 -27.14
C GLU A 398 -7.20 28.16 -27.59
N GLU A 399 -6.98 28.21 -28.91
CA GLU A 399 -5.80 28.84 -29.51
C GLU A 399 -5.65 30.32 -29.08
N THR A 400 -6.76 31.04 -28.88
CA THR A 400 -6.80 32.42 -28.39
C THR A 400 -6.15 32.59 -27.01
N ASN A 401 -6.10 31.54 -26.19
CA ASN A 401 -5.58 31.59 -24.83
C ASN A 401 -4.17 30.98 -24.66
N LEU A 402 -3.54 30.58 -25.77
CA LEU A 402 -2.17 30.03 -25.74
C LEU A 402 -1.10 31.10 -25.50
N ASP A 403 -1.43 32.40 -25.59
CA ASP A 403 -0.45 33.48 -25.49
C ASP A 403 0.31 33.45 -24.15
N TYR A 404 -0.36 33.08 -23.06
CA TYR A 404 0.26 32.89 -21.75
C TYR A 404 1.31 31.76 -21.77
N LEU A 405 0.94 30.60 -22.33
CA LEU A 405 1.81 29.43 -22.40
C LEU A 405 3.00 29.69 -23.30
N VAL A 406 2.80 30.36 -24.44
CA VAL A 406 3.87 30.77 -25.35
C VAL A 406 4.84 31.70 -24.63
N GLN A 407 4.35 32.70 -23.90
CA GLN A 407 5.21 33.60 -23.10
C GLN A 407 5.97 32.83 -22.02
N LEU A 408 5.30 31.94 -21.29
CA LEU A 408 5.92 31.12 -20.25
C LEU A 408 7.02 30.22 -20.82
N PHE A 409 6.75 29.51 -21.92
CA PHE A 409 7.73 28.64 -22.56
C PHE A 409 8.92 29.42 -23.12
N ASN A 410 8.70 30.58 -23.74
CA ASN A 410 9.80 31.43 -24.21
C ASN A 410 10.65 31.97 -23.05
N VAL A 411 10.05 32.36 -21.92
CA VAL A 411 10.81 32.78 -20.74
C VAL A 411 11.62 31.62 -20.14
N ILE A 412 11.05 30.41 -20.08
CA ILE A 412 11.78 29.21 -19.65
C ILE A 412 12.93 28.92 -20.62
N TYR A 413 12.69 29.04 -21.93
CA TYR A 413 13.68 28.84 -22.99
C TYR A 413 14.82 29.86 -22.90
N ASP A 414 14.52 31.14 -22.72
CA ASP A 414 15.50 32.23 -22.62
C ASP A 414 16.30 32.19 -21.31
N THR A 415 15.66 31.87 -20.19
CA THR A 415 16.32 31.88 -18.86
C THR A 415 16.95 30.55 -18.48
N GLY A 416 16.52 29.45 -19.11
CA GLY A 416 16.84 28.08 -18.73
C GLY A 416 16.30 27.66 -17.36
N LYS A 417 15.41 28.45 -16.72
CA LYS A 417 14.81 28.11 -15.42
C LYS A 417 13.60 27.20 -15.62
N ILE A 418 13.79 25.90 -15.39
CA ILE A 418 12.74 24.88 -15.54
C ILE A 418 11.97 24.72 -14.22
N PRO A 419 10.63 24.69 -14.24
CA PRO A 419 9.83 24.42 -13.04
C PRO A 419 10.17 23.09 -12.37
N ALA A 420 10.14 23.04 -11.03
CA ALA A 420 10.57 21.85 -10.29
C ALA A 420 9.73 20.60 -10.59
N ASP A 421 8.45 20.76 -10.91
CA ASP A 421 7.56 19.63 -11.22
C ASP A 421 7.94 18.90 -12.52
N TRP A 422 8.56 19.60 -13.48
CA TRP A 422 8.99 19.01 -14.74
C TRP A 422 10.28 18.19 -14.59
N LEU A 423 10.99 18.42 -13.49
CA LEU A 423 12.22 17.72 -13.13
C LEU A 423 11.96 16.51 -12.21
N LYS A 424 10.69 16.21 -11.90
CA LYS A 424 10.29 15.08 -11.06
C LYS A 424 9.68 13.96 -11.90
N SER A 425 10.19 12.75 -11.71
CA SER A 425 9.60 11.53 -12.28
C SER A 425 9.12 10.59 -11.18
N THR A 426 7.88 10.11 -11.28
CA THR A 426 7.35 9.07 -10.40
C THR A 426 7.45 7.72 -11.09
N PHE A 427 8.27 6.82 -10.55
CA PHE A 427 8.39 5.47 -11.09
C PHE A 427 7.33 4.55 -10.50
N VAL A 428 6.38 4.13 -11.34
CA VAL A 428 5.41 3.10 -10.95
C VAL A 428 5.84 1.79 -11.57
N GLN A 429 6.23 0.82 -10.74
CA GLN A 429 6.53 -0.53 -11.23
C GLN A 429 5.34 -1.12 -11.96
N GLY A 430 5.54 -1.33 -13.26
CA GLY A 430 4.48 -1.53 -14.22
C GLY A 430 3.74 -2.84 -14.02
N PHE A 431 2.41 -2.71 -14.15
CA PHE A 431 1.42 -3.76 -14.40
C PHE A 431 1.88 -4.83 -15.41
N GLY A 432 2.80 -4.52 -16.33
CA GLY A 432 3.40 -5.48 -17.27
C GLY A 432 4.14 -6.65 -16.58
N PHE A 433 4.84 -6.38 -15.47
CA PHE A 433 5.48 -7.43 -14.68
C PHE A 433 4.46 -8.32 -13.99
N GLN A 434 3.40 -7.73 -13.45
CA GLN A 434 2.27 -8.48 -12.89
C GLN A 434 1.58 -9.33 -13.96
N VAL A 435 1.42 -8.83 -15.18
CA VAL A 435 0.84 -9.59 -16.30
C VAL A 435 1.74 -10.74 -16.74
N LEU A 436 3.06 -10.55 -16.78
CA LEU A 436 4.05 -11.60 -17.10
C LEU A 436 4.12 -12.67 -16.01
N MET A 437 4.25 -12.27 -14.75
CA MET A 437 4.14 -13.20 -13.60
C MET A 437 2.85 -14.01 -13.66
N GLN A 438 1.74 -13.33 -13.95
CA GLN A 438 0.44 -13.98 -14.01
C GLN A 438 0.36 -14.98 -15.17
N ARG A 439 0.88 -14.63 -16.36
CA ARG A 439 0.95 -15.57 -17.49
C ARG A 439 1.84 -16.77 -17.19
N CYS A 440 2.96 -16.57 -16.51
CA CYS A 440 3.85 -17.68 -16.13
C CYS A 440 3.20 -18.61 -15.10
N LEU A 441 2.45 -18.07 -14.14
CA LEU A 441 1.61 -18.86 -13.23
C LEU A 441 0.52 -19.64 -13.99
N ASP A 442 -0.18 -18.98 -14.92
CA ASP A 442 -1.27 -19.61 -15.68
C ASP A 442 -0.74 -20.73 -16.61
N LEU A 443 0.49 -20.62 -17.09
CA LEU A 443 1.16 -21.60 -17.94
C LEU A 443 2.04 -22.60 -17.15
N ASN A 444 2.05 -22.51 -15.82
CA ASN A 444 2.90 -23.29 -14.92
C ASN A 444 4.37 -23.34 -15.38
N CYS A 445 4.90 -22.20 -15.81
CA CYS A 445 6.29 -22.07 -16.23
C CYS A 445 7.05 -21.13 -15.31
N ASP A 446 8.33 -21.45 -15.10
CA ASP A 446 9.22 -20.61 -14.30
C ASP A 446 9.47 -19.28 -15.02
N LEU A 447 9.18 -18.17 -14.34
CA LEU A 447 9.53 -16.84 -14.85
C LEU A 447 10.96 -16.51 -14.42
N TYR A 448 11.88 -16.58 -15.37
CA TYR A 448 13.22 -16.02 -15.21
C TYR A 448 13.20 -14.58 -15.69
N VAL A 449 13.20 -13.63 -14.75
CA VAL A 449 13.30 -12.20 -15.08
C VAL A 449 14.77 -11.82 -15.12
N CYS A 450 15.29 -11.68 -16.34
CA CYS A 450 16.58 -11.05 -16.55
C CYS A 450 16.33 -9.55 -16.77
N PHE A 451 16.68 -8.73 -15.78
CA PHE A 451 16.77 -7.29 -16.00
C PHE A 451 18.04 -7.06 -16.83
N ILE A 452 17.85 -6.91 -18.14
CA ILE A 452 18.91 -6.43 -19.01
C ILE A 452 18.98 -4.92 -18.77
N ASP A 453 19.98 -4.54 -17.99
CA ASP A 453 20.43 -3.18 -17.78
C ASP A 453 20.92 -2.60 -19.13
N TYR A 454 20.01 -1.94 -19.85
CA TYR A 454 20.36 -1.13 -21.02
C TYR A 454 20.99 0.21 -20.61
N GLU A 455 20.98 0.57 -19.32
CA GLU A 455 21.55 1.81 -18.78
C GLU A 455 23.08 1.78 -18.77
N LYS A 456 23.72 0.65 -18.47
CA LYS A 456 25.19 0.52 -18.66
C LYS A 456 25.67 0.75 -20.09
N ALA A 457 24.79 0.67 -21.09
CA ALA A 457 25.11 1.06 -22.46
C ALA A 457 25.08 2.58 -22.68
N PHE A 458 24.25 3.31 -21.93
CA PHE A 458 24.11 4.77 -21.99
C PHE A 458 24.95 5.53 -20.94
N ASP A 459 25.39 4.89 -19.85
CA ASP A 459 26.33 5.45 -18.86
C ASP A 459 27.70 5.78 -19.45
N ARG A 460 28.03 5.14 -20.59
CA ARG A 460 29.25 5.43 -21.36
C ARG A 460 29.10 6.64 -22.29
N VAL A 461 27.92 7.23 -22.40
CA VAL A 461 27.73 8.49 -23.14
C VAL A 461 28.38 9.59 -22.32
N ARG A 462 29.56 10.03 -22.76
CA ARG A 462 30.18 11.23 -22.22
C ARG A 462 29.27 12.41 -22.55
N HIS A 463 28.42 12.85 -21.62
CA HIS A 463 27.49 13.96 -21.86
C HIS A 463 28.19 15.25 -22.31
N ILE A 464 29.45 15.44 -21.90
CA ILE A 464 30.33 16.50 -22.42
C ILE A 464 30.47 16.38 -23.94
N LYS A 465 30.81 15.19 -24.45
CA LYS A 465 30.88 14.93 -25.89
C LYS A 465 29.52 15.04 -26.55
N LEU A 466 28.43 14.69 -25.86
CA LEU A 466 27.08 14.86 -26.39
C LEU A 466 26.80 16.35 -26.65
N MET A 467 27.12 17.24 -25.71
CA MET A 467 26.93 18.68 -25.91
C MET A 467 27.82 19.24 -27.02
N GLU A 468 29.07 18.78 -27.13
CA GLU A 468 29.93 19.12 -28.26
C GLU A 468 29.36 18.65 -29.60
N ILE A 469 28.78 17.44 -29.64
CA ILE A 469 28.17 16.87 -30.85
C ILE A 469 26.91 17.65 -31.22
N LEU A 470 26.06 18.01 -30.25
CA LEU A 470 24.86 18.81 -30.50
C LEU A 470 25.22 20.19 -31.04
N SER A 471 26.24 20.84 -30.46
CA SER A 471 26.77 22.11 -30.97
C SER A 471 27.34 21.95 -32.40
N LYS A 472 28.11 20.88 -32.67
CA LYS A 472 28.61 20.57 -34.02
C LYS A 472 27.52 20.20 -35.02
N ALA A 473 26.39 19.65 -34.55
CA ALA A 473 25.23 19.33 -35.36
C ALA A 473 24.40 20.58 -35.73
N GLY A 474 24.76 21.75 -35.18
CA GLY A 474 24.11 23.02 -35.50
C GLY A 474 22.89 23.33 -34.64
N LEU A 475 22.74 22.70 -33.47
CA LEU A 475 21.74 23.13 -32.49
C LEU A 475 22.18 24.45 -31.86
N ASP A 476 21.23 25.35 -31.62
CA ASP A 476 21.51 26.63 -30.99
C ASP A 476 21.78 26.49 -29.49
N TYR A 477 22.28 27.58 -28.90
CA TYR A 477 22.70 27.58 -27.50
C TYR A 477 21.52 27.38 -26.54
N LYS A 478 20.33 27.93 -26.83
CA LYS A 478 19.16 27.84 -25.95
C LYS A 478 18.61 26.41 -25.91
N ASP A 479 18.55 25.74 -27.07
CA ASP A 479 18.20 24.32 -27.14
C ASP A 479 19.17 23.46 -26.31
N ILE A 480 20.47 23.68 -26.48
CA ILE A 480 21.51 22.95 -25.73
C ILE A 480 21.41 23.24 -24.22
N GLN A 481 21.19 24.50 -23.84
CA GLN A 481 21.02 24.92 -22.45
C GLN A 481 19.77 24.30 -21.82
N PHE A 482 18.66 24.25 -22.54
CA PHE A 482 17.41 23.65 -22.09
C PHE A 482 17.56 22.15 -21.87
N ILE A 483 18.12 21.42 -22.85
CA ILE A 483 18.40 19.98 -22.74
C ILE A 483 19.33 19.72 -21.55
N ARG A 484 20.39 20.52 -21.38
CA ARG A 484 21.30 20.39 -20.24
C ARG A 484 20.57 20.55 -18.91
N ASN A 485 19.80 21.62 -18.75
CA ASN A 485 19.11 21.88 -17.49
C ASN A 485 18.05 20.81 -17.18
N LEU A 486 17.45 20.20 -18.20
CA LEU A 486 16.53 19.08 -18.04
C LEU A 486 17.24 17.84 -17.51
N TYR A 487 18.41 17.47 -18.05
CA TYR A 487 19.13 16.26 -17.63
C TYR A 487 19.82 16.40 -16.26
N TRP A 488 20.52 17.51 -16.00
CA TRP A 488 21.36 17.65 -14.81
C TRP A 488 20.60 18.06 -13.54
N LYS A 489 19.36 18.53 -13.66
CA LYS A 489 18.54 18.93 -12.50
C LYS A 489 17.39 17.98 -12.19
N GLN A 490 17.36 16.82 -12.85
CA GLN A 490 16.32 15.80 -12.62
C GLN A 490 16.45 15.15 -11.25
N SER A 491 15.30 14.80 -10.68
CA SER A 491 15.20 14.05 -9.42
C SER A 491 14.07 13.01 -9.53
N ALA A 492 14.33 11.79 -9.06
CA ALA A 492 13.36 10.69 -9.03
C ALA A 492 12.79 10.53 -7.61
N ASN A 493 11.47 10.28 -7.50
CA ASN A 493 10.76 9.98 -6.25
C ASN A 493 10.12 8.60 -6.28
#